data_AF-A0A2Z4UVN6-F1
#
_entry.id   AF-A0A2Z4UVN6-F1
#
_cell.length_a   1.000
_cell.length_b   1.000
_cell.length_c   1.000
_cell.angle_alpha   90.00
_cell.angle_beta   90.00
_cell.angle_gamma   90.00
#
_symmetry.space_group_name_H-M   'P 1'
#
loop_
_entity.id
_entity.type
_entity.pdbx_description
1 polymer ?
#
loop_
_entity_poly.entity_id
_entity_poly.type
_entity_poly.pdbx_seq_one_letter_code
_entity_poly.pdbx_strand_id
1 'polypeptide(L)'
;MPFGQGTLLGKELGGQAPASPGTKEKIPAYVSPDTMNRLRNAVVALQRIDDEDADVPVSLSAYVEAAVLAQLRRDEREYNNGAPFPQRRNKNLKSGPPLTK
;
A
#
# COMPACT_ATOMS: atom_id res chain seq x y z
N MET A 1 35.54 12.12 -32.83
CA MET A 1 36.08 10.75 -32.84
C MET A 1 35.21 9.89 -31.92
N PRO A 2 34.57 8.83 -32.45
CA PRO A 2 33.60 8.00 -31.75
C PRO A 2 34.29 6.83 -31.02
N PHE A 3 33.86 6.53 -29.80
CA PHE A 3 34.08 5.25 -29.12
C PHE A 3 32.70 4.83 -28.61
N GLY A 4 32.15 3.66 -28.88
CA GLY A 4 32.71 2.40 -29.31
C GLY A 4 31.80 1.34 -28.67
N GLN A 5 31.36 0.39 -29.48
CA GLN A 5 30.39 -0.66 -29.17
C GLN A 5 30.59 -1.37 -27.83
N GLY A 6 29.45 -1.74 -27.23
CA GLY A 6 29.20 -3.14 -26.86
C GLY A 6 30.16 -3.74 -25.83
N THR A 7 30.15 -3.23 -24.60
CA THR A 7 30.60 -4.03 -23.47
C THR A 7 29.46 -4.95 -23.02
N LEU A 8 29.74 -6.25 -23.08
CA LEU A 8 28.96 -7.35 -22.49
C LEU A 8 28.69 -7.20 -20.97
N LEU A 9 29.10 -6.08 -20.36
CA LEU A 9 28.89 -5.73 -18.96
C LEU A 9 27.45 -5.27 -18.64
N GLY A 10 26.63 -4.98 -19.66
CA GLY A 10 25.23 -4.60 -19.46
C GLY A 10 24.27 -5.78 -19.31
N LYS A 11 24.71 -7.01 -19.61
CA LYS A 11 23.82 -8.20 -19.69
C LYS A 11 24.02 -9.21 -18.56
N GLU A 12 25.09 -9.05 -17.76
CA GLU A 12 25.36 -9.90 -16.59
C GLU A 12 25.08 -9.21 -15.25
N LEU A 13 24.83 -7.90 -15.23
CA LEU A 13 24.15 -7.24 -14.11
C LEU A 13 22.63 -7.47 -14.23
N GLY A 14 22.22 -8.73 -14.08
CA GLY A 14 20.90 -9.11 -13.56
C GLY A 14 20.72 -8.68 -12.10
N GLY A 15 21.19 -7.48 -11.75
CA GLY A 15 20.99 -6.85 -10.48
C GLY A 15 19.63 -6.18 -10.54
N GLN A 16 18.61 -6.96 -10.15
CA GLN A 16 17.35 -6.46 -9.64
C GLN A 16 17.65 -5.19 -8.83
N ALA A 17 17.43 -4.03 -9.44
CA ALA A 17 17.70 -2.76 -8.80
C ALA A 17 16.95 -2.81 -7.45
N PRO A 18 17.63 -2.50 -6.32
CA PRO A 18 16.97 -2.49 -5.03
C PRO A 18 15.74 -1.59 -5.17
N ALA A 19 14.56 -2.14 -4.87
CA ALA A 19 13.30 -1.44 -5.03
C ALA A 19 13.42 -0.08 -4.35
N SER A 20 13.33 1.00 -5.13
CA SER A 20 13.36 2.37 -4.61
C SER A 20 12.39 2.49 -3.43
N PRO A 21 12.80 3.10 -2.30
CA PRO A 21 11.87 3.39 -1.22
C PRO A 21 10.87 4.42 -1.74
N GLY A 22 9.68 3.96 -2.15
CA GLY A 22 8.67 4.87 -2.71
C GLY A 22 7.71 4.27 -3.74
N THR A 23 7.89 3.02 -4.17
CA THR A 23 6.91 2.41 -5.09
C THR A 23 5.63 2.04 -4.33
N LYS A 24 4.65 2.95 -4.33
CA LYS A 24 3.31 2.70 -3.78
C LYS A 24 2.57 1.69 -4.66
N GLU A 25 2.09 0.60 -4.06
CA GLU A 25 1.24 -0.38 -4.74
C GLU A 25 -0.24 -0.01 -4.60
N LYS A 26 -1.01 -0.14 -5.69
CA LYS A 26 -2.44 0.15 -5.67
C LYS A 26 -3.21 -1.06 -5.17
N ILE A 27 -4.07 -0.86 -4.18
CA ILE A 27 -5.03 -1.86 -3.70
C ILE A 27 -6.36 -1.64 -4.45
N PRO A 28 -6.78 -2.56 -5.35
CA PRO A 28 -8.11 -2.49 -5.94
C PRO A 28 -9.14 -2.95 -4.91
N ALA A 29 -9.97 -2.03 -4.41
CA ALA A 29 -11.05 -2.33 -3.47
C ALA A 29 -12.36 -1.69 -3.92
N TYR A 30 -13.44 -2.48 -3.92
CA TYR A 30 -14.79 -1.97 -4.15
C TYR A 30 -15.42 -1.61 -2.81
N VAL A 31 -16.00 -0.41 -2.74
CA VAL A 31 -16.79 0.05 -1.60
C VAL A 31 -18.12 0.60 -2.11
N SER A 32 -19.13 0.63 -1.26
CA SER A 32 -20.40 1.25 -1.62
C SER A 32 -20.24 2.76 -1.84
N PRO A 33 -21.08 3.40 -2.69
CA PRO A 33 -21.06 4.84 -2.87
C PRO A 33 -21.25 5.62 -1.55
N ASP A 34 -22.12 5.12 -0.66
CA ASP A 34 -22.33 5.68 0.67
C ASP A 34 -21.05 5.67 1.51
N THR A 35 -20.37 4.52 1.56
CA THR A 35 -19.10 4.37 2.28
C THR A 35 -18.04 5.34 1.74
N MET A 36 -17.93 5.47 0.43
CA MET A 36 -16.97 6.40 -0.19
C MET A 36 -17.26 7.87 0.20
N ASN A 37 -18.54 8.26 0.23
CA ASN A 37 -18.92 9.62 0.66
C ASN A 37 -18.61 9.85 2.14
N ARG A 38 -18.88 8.86 3.00
CA ARG A 38 -18.53 8.94 4.43
C ARG A 38 -17.02 9.07 4.64
N LEU A 39 -16.21 8.32 3.89
CA LEU A 39 -14.75 8.43 3.95
C LEU A 39 -14.26 9.83 3.56
N ARG A 40 -14.79 10.40 2.47
CA ARG A 40 -14.44 11.77 2.05
C ARG A 40 -14.83 12.81 3.09
N ASN A 41 -16.05 12.72 3.62
CA ASN A 41 -16.55 13.64 4.63
C ASN A 41 -15.71 13.58 5.92
N ALA A 42 -15.30 12.37 6.34
CA ALA A 42 -14.45 12.20 7.52
C ALA A 42 -13.09 12.89 7.34
N VAL A 43 -12.41 12.68 6.21
CA VAL A 43 -11.11 13.31 5.94
C VAL A 43 -11.23 14.83 5.95
N VAL A 44 -12.24 15.38 5.26
CA VAL A 44 -12.47 16.84 5.24
C VAL A 44 -12.79 17.39 6.63
N ALA A 45 -13.57 16.67 7.43
CA ALA A 45 -13.88 17.09 8.79
C ALA A 45 -12.64 17.09 9.69
N LEU A 46 -11.82 16.03 9.62
CA LEU A 46 -10.57 15.93 10.38
C LEU A 46 -9.58 17.03 9.99
N GLN A 47 -9.48 17.36 8.69
CA GLN A 47 -8.63 18.43 8.17
C GLN A 47 -9.02 19.84 8.63
N ARG A 48 -10.21 20.00 9.23
CA ARG A 48 -10.68 21.27 9.77
C ARG A 48 -10.51 21.39 11.28
N ILE A 49 -10.02 20.34 11.94
CA ILE A 49 -9.72 20.38 13.36
C ILE A 49 -8.49 21.27 13.52
N ASP A 50 -8.68 22.39 14.21
CA ASP A 50 -7.62 23.33 14.56
C ASP A 50 -7.02 22.90 15.90
N ASP A 51 -6.20 21.86 15.85
CA ASP A 51 -5.48 21.31 16.99
C ASP A 51 -4.09 20.88 16.48
N GLU A 52 -3.05 21.57 16.95
CA GLU A 52 -1.66 21.33 16.52
C GLU A 52 -1.16 19.93 16.92
N ASP A 53 -1.78 19.30 17.92
CA ASP A 53 -1.43 17.96 18.39
C ASP A 53 -2.27 16.85 17.74
N ALA A 54 -3.27 17.19 16.91
CA ALA A 54 -4.12 16.19 16.26
C ALA A 54 -3.40 15.51 15.09
N ASP A 55 -3.35 14.18 15.11
CA ASP A 55 -2.85 13.35 13.99
C ASP A 55 -3.89 13.33 12.86
N VAL A 56 -3.90 14.41 12.08
CA VAL A 56 -4.87 14.67 11.01
C VAL A 56 -4.38 14.06 9.69
N PRO A 57 -5.23 13.28 8.98
CA PRO A 57 -4.84 12.71 7.70
C PRO A 57 -4.66 13.77 6.61
N VAL A 58 -3.49 13.77 5.97
CA VAL A 58 -3.16 14.66 4.84
C VAL A 58 -4.01 14.36 3.58
N SER A 59 -4.48 13.13 3.42
CA SER A 59 -5.27 12.72 2.25
C SER A 59 -6.17 11.51 2.54
N LEU A 60 -7.11 11.25 1.64
CA LEU A 60 -7.95 10.05 1.67
C LEU A 60 -7.11 8.76 1.63
N SER A 61 -6.07 8.72 0.80
CA SER A 61 -5.18 7.55 0.73
C SER A 61 -4.44 7.33 2.05
N ALA A 62 -3.93 8.39 2.67
CA ALA A 62 -3.25 8.30 3.97
C ALA A 62 -4.20 7.83 5.08
N TYR A 63 -5.44 8.35 5.09
CA TYR A 63 -6.47 7.91 6.03
C TYR A 63 -6.80 6.41 5.88
N VAL A 64 -6.99 5.94 4.64
CA VAL A 64 -7.28 4.53 4.36
C VAL A 64 -6.09 3.64 4.69
N GLU A 65 -4.87 4.07 4.37
CA GLU A 65 -3.64 3.34 4.71
C GLU A 65 -3.50 3.18 6.23
N ALA A 66 -3.68 4.26 6.99
CA ALA A 66 -3.64 4.23 8.46
C ALA A 66 -4.71 3.29 9.03
N ALA A 67 -5.94 3.34 8.51
CA ALA A 67 -7.02 2.46 8.94
C ALA A 67 -6.73 0.98 8.66
N VAL A 68 -6.19 0.67 7.47
CA VAL A 68 -5.80 -0.70 7.10
C VAL A 68 -4.65 -1.19 7.98
N LEU A 69 -3.63 -0.37 8.22
CA LEU A 69 -2.51 -0.72 9.10
C LEU A 69 -2.94 -0.90 10.56
N ALA A 70 -3.91 -0.12 11.03
CA ALA A 70 -4.48 -0.27 12.37
C ALA A 70 -5.22 -1.61 12.51
N GLN A 71 -6.01 -1.98 11.48
CA GLN A 71 -6.71 -3.26 11.45
C GLN A 71 -5.73 -4.44 11.36
N LEU A 72 -4.73 -4.39 10.48
CA LEU A 72 -3.71 -5.44 10.37
C LEU A 72 -2.97 -5.65 11.70
N ARG A 73 -2.54 -4.57 12.36
CA ARG A 73 -1.88 -4.65 13.67
C ARG A 73 -2.80 -5.20 14.77
N ARG A 74 -4.11 -5.01 14.66
CA ARG A 74 -5.08 -5.66 15.55
C ARG A 74 -5.12 -7.16 15.27
N ASP A 75 -5.28 -7.55 14.02
CA ASP A 75 -5.42 -8.94 13.60
C ASP A 75 -4.14 -9.76 13.88
N GLU A 76 -2.97 -9.16 13.67
CA GLU A 76 -1.67 -9.77 14.01
C GLU A 76 -1.55 -10.04 15.51
N ARG A 77 -2.01 -9.12 16.36
CA ARG A 77 -2.05 -9.31 17.82
C ARG A 77 -3.05 -10.38 18.23
N GLU A 78 -4.22 -10.40 17.61
CA GLU A 78 -5.33 -11.29 17.98
C GLU A 78 -5.10 -12.73 17.48
N TYR A 79 -4.56 -12.88 16.27
CA TYR A 79 -4.51 -14.17 15.57
C TYR A 79 -3.10 -14.67 15.24
N ASN A 80 -2.05 -13.87 15.49
CA ASN A 80 -0.67 -14.25 15.15
C ASN A 80 0.35 -13.86 16.23
N ASN A 81 -0.07 -13.81 17.50
CA ASN A 81 0.79 -13.51 18.66
C ASN A 81 1.56 -12.18 18.54
N GLY A 82 1.00 -11.21 17.83
CA GLY A 82 1.63 -9.92 17.56
C GLY A 82 2.70 -9.95 16.48
N ALA A 83 2.95 -11.10 15.84
CA ALA A 83 3.85 -11.20 14.70
C ALA A 83 3.13 -10.88 13.37
N PRO A 84 3.83 -10.36 12.35
CA PRO A 84 3.26 -10.20 11.01
C PRO A 84 2.86 -11.53 10.36
N PHE A 85 1.78 -11.53 9.58
CA PHE A 85 1.37 -12.73 8.83
C PHE A 85 2.44 -13.14 7.80
N PRO A 86 2.67 -14.46 7.59
CA PRO A 86 3.72 -14.92 6.69
C PRO A 86 3.45 -14.51 5.24
N GLN A 87 4.45 -13.95 4.58
CA GLN A 87 4.37 -13.55 3.18
C GLN A 87 4.15 -14.79 2.28
N ARG A 88 3.07 -14.77 1.50
CA ARG A 88 2.80 -15.82 0.50
C ARG A 88 3.50 -15.47 -0.81
N ARG A 89 3.91 -16.49 -1.57
CA ARG A 89 4.46 -16.30 -2.92
C ARG A 89 3.39 -15.66 -3.82
N ASN A 90 3.74 -14.64 -4.61
CA ASN A 90 2.83 -13.86 -5.47
C ASN A 90 1.91 -14.72 -6.36
N LYS A 91 2.38 -15.89 -6.82
CA LYS A 91 1.57 -16.84 -7.62
C LYS A 91 0.32 -17.37 -6.88
N ASN A 92 0.29 -17.29 -5.54
CA ASN A 92 -0.77 -17.79 -4.68
C ASN A 92 -1.65 -16.68 -4.07
N LEU A 93 -1.37 -15.41 -4.39
CA LEU A 93 -2.10 -14.25 -3.87
C LEU A 93 -3.23 -13.88 -4.83
N LYS A 94 -4.38 -14.54 -4.68
CA LYS A 94 -5.64 -14.01 -5.20
C LYS A 94 -6.20 -13.04 -4.17
N SER A 95 -5.90 -11.74 -4.33
CA SER A 95 -6.40 -10.67 -3.46
C SER A 95 -7.72 -10.06 -3.94
N GLY A 96 -8.19 -10.42 -5.14
CA GLY A 96 -9.49 -10.01 -5.66
C GLY A 96 -10.61 -10.99 -5.30
N PRO A 97 -11.88 -10.59 -5.50
CA PRO A 97 -13.02 -11.50 -5.44
C PRO A 97 -12.74 -12.73 -6.32
N PRO A 98 -13.21 -13.94 -5.95
CA PRO A 98 -13.15 -15.06 -6.86
C PRO A 98 -13.83 -14.64 -8.16
N LEU A 99 -13.09 -14.69 -9.28
CA LEU A 99 -13.68 -14.65 -10.61
C LEU A 99 -14.61 -15.86 -10.69
N THR A 100 -15.87 -15.67 -10.35
CA THR A 100 -16.92 -16.64 -10.63
C THR A 100 -16.94 -16.81 -12.14
N LYS A 101 -16.65 -18.04 -12.59
CA LYS A 101 -16.80 -18.48 -13.98
C LYS A 101 -18.26 -18.40 -14.41
#